data_AF-A0A3D6DP80-F1
#
_entry.id   AF-A0A3D6DP80-F1
#
_cell.length_a   1.000
_cell.length_b   1.000
_cell.length_c   1.000
_cell.angle_alpha   90.00
_cell.angle_beta   90.00
_cell.angle_gamma   90.00
#
_symmetry.space_group_name_H-M   'P 1'
#
loop_
_entity.id
_entity.type
_entity.pdbx_description
1 polymer ?
#
loop_
_entity_poly.entity_id
_entity_poly.type
_entity_poly.pdbx_seq_one_letter_code
_entity_poly.pdbx_strand_id
1 'polypeptide(L)' 'HLIVGDDFRFGARRTGDFALLRDAGAHLGFCVKAMDSVTLEGERASSSAVRDALQDGRLEHAARLLGRPYS' A
#
# COMPACT_ATOMS: atom_id res chain seq x y z
N HIS A 1 13.86 -2.51 12.12
CA HIS A 1 13.60 -1.94 10.79
C HIS A 1 12.14 -2.13 10.45
N LEU A 2 11.48 -1.09 9.95
CA LEU A 2 10.04 -1.09 9.65
C LEU A 2 9.83 -0.70 8.19
N ILE A 3 8.96 -1.43 7.48
CA ILE A 3 8.65 -1.21 6.07
C ILE A 3 7.15 -0.95 5.98
N VAL A 4 6.78 0.18 5.37
CA VAL A 4 5.38 0.61 5.22
C VAL A 4 5.12 1.04 3.79
N GLY A 5 3.87 0.92 3.33
CA GLY A 5 3.46 1.53 2.07
C GLY A 5 3.53 3.06 2.14
N ASP A 6 3.71 3.70 0.99
CA ASP A 6 3.69 5.15 0.80
C ASP A 6 2.45 5.87 1.38
N ASP A 7 1.27 5.24 1.37
CA ASP A 7 0.01 5.77 1.92
C ASP A 7 -0.30 5.28 3.36
N PHE A 8 0.72 4.83 4.09
CA PHE A 8 0.54 4.35 5.46
C PHE A 8 0.15 5.49 6.41
N ARG A 9 -0.93 5.27 7.17
CA ARG A 9 -1.39 6.15 8.24
C ARG A 9 -1.66 5.34 9.50
N PHE A 10 -1.41 5.93 10.66
CA PHE A 10 -1.62 5.32 11.97
C PHE A 10 -2.11 6.34 13.01
N GLY A 11 -2.37 5.88 14.24
CA GLY A 11 -2.90 6.74 15.30
C GLY A 11 -4.39 7.08 15.14
N ALA A 12 -4.95 7.73 16.15
CA ALA A 12 -6.35 8.13 16.15
C ALA A 12 -6.65 9.04 14.94
N ARG A 13 -7.72 8.75 14.20
CA ARG A 13 -8.13 9.54 13.02
C ARG A 13 -7.06 9.69 11.93
N ARG A 14 -6.14 8.73 11.77
CA ARG A 14 -5.08 8.76 10.75
C ARG A 14 -4.14 9.98 10.88
N THR A 15 -4.00 10.54 12.08
CA THR A 15 -3.13 11.70 12.32
C THR A 15 -1.65 11.38 12.20
N GLY A 16 -1.28 10.11 12.42
CA GLY A 16 0.08 9.63 12.22
C GLY A 16 0.35 9.38 10.74
N ASP A 17 1.46 9.92 10.26
CA ASP A 17 1.93 9.79 8.88
C ASP A 17 3.38 9.29 8.83
N PHE A 18 3.89 9.05 7.62
CA PHE A 18 5.24 8.57 7.42
C PHE A 18 6.30 9.48 8.07
N ALA A 19 6.10 10.80 8.05
CA ALA A 19 7.05 11.75 8.62
C ALA A 19 7.13 11.60 10.14
N LEU A 20 5.97 11.49 10.81
CA LEU A 20 5.90 11.22 12.25
C LEU A 20 6.53 9.88 12.61
N LEU A 21 6.28 8.83 11.83
CA LEU A 21 6.85 7.50 12.08
C LEU A 21 8.37 7.48 11.90
N ARG A 22 8.89 8.20 10.90
CA ARG A 22 10.32 8.34 10.64
C ARG A 22 11.02 9.10 11.76
N ASP A 23 10.41 10.19 12.24
CA ASP A 23 10.93 10.97 13.36
C ASP A 23 10.95 10.14 14.65
N ALA A 24 9.86 9.45 14.96
CA ALA A 24 9.80 8.51 16.08
C ALA A 24 10.83 7.39 15.95
N GLY A 25 11.05 6.87 14.73
CA GLY A 25 12.06 5.87 14.46
C GLY A 25 13.48 6.35 14.75
N ALA A 26 13.81 7.59 14.39
CA ALA A 26 15.10 8.20 14.71
C ALA A 26 15.31 8.31 16.23
N HIS A 27 14.28 8.68 16.99
CA HIS A 27 14.35 8.78 18.45
C HIS A 27 14.39 7.42 19.16
N LEU A 28 13.73 6.40 18.61
CA LEU A 28 13.57 5.08 19.23
C LEU A 28 14.57 4.02 18.72
N GLY A 29 15.47 4.39 17.80
CA GLY A 29 16.52 3.51 17.31
C GLY A 29 16.09 2.52 16.22
N PHE A 30 15.05 2.83 15.43
CA PHE A 30 14.66 2.03 14.27
C PHE A 30 14.50 2.86 12.99
N CYS A 31 14.94 2.33 11.86
CA CYS A 31 14.71 2.98 10.57
C CYS A 31 13.37 2.57 9.96
N VAL A 32 12.70 3.54 9.34
CA VAL A 32 11.47 3.37 8.56
C VAL A 32 11.80 3.52 7.08
N LYS A 33 11.35 2.57 6.26
CA LYS A 33 11.44 2.65 4.80
C LYS A 33 10.03 2.64 4.20
N ALA A 34 9.77 3.54 3.27
CA ALA A 34 8.59 3.47 2.44
C ALA A 34 8.84 2.47 1.30
N MET A 35 7.89 1.59 1.03
CA MET A 35 7.79 0.92 -0.26
C MET A 35 6.93 1.78 -1.18
N ASP A 36 7.46 2.03 -2.36
CA ASP A 36 6.70 2.66 -3.43
C ASP A 36 5.52 1.78 -3.81
N SER A 37 4.43 2.43 -4.18
CA SER A 37 3.28 1.75 -4.76
C SER A 37 3.70 1.01 -6.03
N VAL A 38 3.30 -0.25 -6.14
CA VAL A 38 3.43 -1.00 -7.39
C VAL A 38 2.39 -0.46 -8.37
N THR A 39 2.87 0.06 -9.51
CA THR A 39 2.01 0.50 -10.61
C THR A 39 2.10 -0.48 -11.76
N LEU A 40 0.95 -0.95 -12.25
CA LEU A 40 0.84 -1.77 -13.45
C LEU A 40 0.11 -0.94 -14.51
N GLU A 41 0.74 -0.71 -15.67
CA GLU A 41 0.12 0.04 -16.79
C GLU A 41 -0.42 1.44 -16.40
N GLY A 42 0.21 2.08 -15.40
CA GLY A 42 -0.21 3.38 -14.87
C GLY A 42 -1.29 3.32 -13.79
N GLU A 43 -1.83 2.14 -13.48
CA GLU A 43 -2.77 1.93 -12.39
C GLU A 43 -2.05 1.41 -11.14
N ARG A 44 -2.40 1.98 -9.98
CA ARG A 44 -1.87 1.52 -8.69
C ARG A 44 -2.47 0.16 -8.34
N ALA A 45 -1.62 -0.85 -8.23
CA ALA A 45 -1.99 -2.15 -7.69
C ALA A 45 -2.33 -2.00 -6.19
N SER A 46 -3.63 -1.97 -5.89
CA SER A 46 -4.15 -1.80 -4.54
C SER A 46 -5.32 -2.75 -4.29
N SER A 47 -5.58 -3.07 -3.02
CA SER A 47 -6.73 -3.92 -2.68
C SER A 47 -8.07 -3.31 -3.09
N SER A 48 -8.18 -1.98 -3.14
CA SER A 48 -9.39 -1.31 -3.63
C SER A 48 -9.56 -1.55 -5.13
N ALA A 49 -8.52 -1.29 -5.94
CA ALA A 49 -8.56 -1.52 -7.38
C ALA A 49 -8.87 -3.00 -7.73
N VAL A 50 -8.30 -3.95 -6.98
CA VAL A 50 -8.62 -5.38 -7.13
C VAL A 50 -10.10 -5.65 -6.83
N ARG A 51 -10.65 -5.10 -5.74
CA ARG A 51 -12.07 -5.30 -5.39
C ARG A 51 -13.00 -4.67 -6.41
N ASP A 52 -12.68 -3.47 -6.90
CA ASP A 52 -13.47 -2.79 -7.93
C ASP A 52 -13.47 -3.62 -9.22
N ALA A 53 -12.30 -4.12 -9.65
CA ALA A 53 -12.20 -5.01 -10.81
C ALA A 53 -13.00 -6.31 -10.64
N LEU A 54 -13.00 -6.90 -9.44
CA LEU A 54 -13.80 -8.11 -9.13
C LEU A 54 -15.30 -7.81 -9.13
N GLN A 55 -15.72 -6.67 -8.57
CA GLN A 55 -17.12 -6.23 -8.55
C GLN A 55 -17.65 -5.97 -9.96
N ASP A 56 -16.80 -5.46 -10.86
CA ASP A 56 -17.13 -5.24 -12.27
C ASP A 56 -17.02 -6.51 -13.13
N GLY A 57 -16.68 -7.66 -12.56
CA GLY A 57 -16.50 -8.92 -13.29
C GLY A 57 -15.24 -8.97 -14.16
N ARG A 58 -14.30 -8.03 -13.99
CA ARG A 58 -13.05 -7.91 -14.75
C ARG A 58 -11.95 -8.79 -14.16
N LEU A 59 -12.13 -10.12 -14.25
CA LEU A 59 -11.21 -11.11 -13.66
C LEU A 59 -9.77 -11.03 -14.21
N GLU A 60 -9.60 -10.77 -15.50
CA GLU A 60 -8.27 -10.59 -16.10
C GLU A 60 -7.55 -9.37 -15.53
N HIS A 61 -8.29 -8.28 -15.30
CA HIS A 61 -7.75 -7.07 -14.70
C HIS A 61 -7.33 -7.31 -13.26
N ALA A 62 -8.18 -7.97 -12.47
CA ALA A 62 -7.84 -8.37 -11.11
C ALA A 62 -6.59 -9.28 -11.08
N ALA A 63 -6.47 -10.23 -12.01
CA ALA A 63 -5.32 -11.12 -12.11
C ALA A 63 -4.02 -10.36 -12.44
N ARG A 64 -4.09 -9.37 -13.35
CA ARG A 64 -2.96 -8.48 -13.65
C ARG A 64 -2.51 -7.71 -12.41
N LEU A 65 -3.44 -7.07 -11.70
CA LEU A 65 -3.13 -6.31 -10.48
C LEU A 65 -2.54 -7.19 -9.37
N LEU A 66 -2.95 -8.46 -9.29
CA LEU A 66 -2.45 -9.42 -8.31
C LEU A 66 -1.14 -10.11 -8.71
N GLY A 67 -0.75 -10.04 -9.99
CA GLY A 67 0.36 -10.82 -10.56
C GLY A 67 0.10 -12.33 -10.60
N ARG A 68 -1.15 -12.76 -10.38
CA ARG A 68 -1.59 -14.17 -10.41
C ARG A 68 -3.10 -14.25 -10.66
N PRO A 69 -3.63 -15.37 -11.18
CA PRO A 69 -5.07 -15.58 -11.28
C PRO A 69 -5.76 -15.43 -9.92
N TYR A 70 -6.97 -14.86 -9.93
CA TYR A 70 -7.85 -14.85 -8.76
C TYR A 70 -8.50 -16.23 -8.61
N SER A 71 -8.41 -16.84 -7.43
CA SER A 71 -8.82 -18.22 -7.14
C SER A 71 -9.68 -18.28 -5.88
#